data_AF-A0A4U8TBV3-F1
#
_entry.id   AF-A0A4U8TBV3-F1
#
_cell.length_a   1.000
_cell.length_b   1.000
_cell.length_c   1.000
_cell.angle_alpha   90.00
_cell.angle_beta   90.00
_cell.angle_gamma   90.00
#
_symmetry.space_group_name_H-M   'P 1'
#
loop_
_entity.id
_entity.type
_entity.pdbx_description
1 polymer ?
#
loop_
_entity_poly.entity_id
_entity_poly.type
_entity_poly.pdbx_seq_one_letter_code
_entity_poly.pdbx_strand_id
1 'polypeptide(L)'
;MPQDSLQDNLEIALNGKRYTISLEPLHAEVKNELRAVFTKEVEPITLLKLYITKAQEYALICQSLERLYASLENIDTPTSHIHIQAMS
;
A
#
# COMPACT_ATOMS: atom_id res chain seq x y z
N MET A 1 10.07 -25.49 -22.48
CA MET A 1 10.28 -24.04 -22.52
C MET A 1 9.62 -23.46 -21.28
N PRO A 2 10.31 -22.86 -20.31
CA PRO A 2 9.63 -22.22 -19.19
C PRO A 2 9.27 -20.79 -19.59
N GLN A 3 7.96 -20.48 -19.62
CA GLN A 3 7.43 -19.13 -19.88
C GLN A 3 7.22 -18.31 -18.60
N ASP A 4 7.59 -18.83 -17.43
CA ASP A 4 7.25 -18.22 -16.14
C ASP A 4 8.07 -16.96 -15.80
N SER A 5 9.25 -16.75 -16.41
CA SER A 5 10.15 -15.64 -16.04
C SER A 5 9.70 -14.24 -16.50
N LEU A 6 8.69 -14.16 -17.37
CA LEU A 6 8.16 -12.88 -17.88
C LEU A 6 7.15 -12.24 -16.93
N GLN A 7 6.59 -13.00 -15.98
CA GLN A 7 5.55 -12.51 -15.07
C GLN A 7 6.13 -11.67 -13.91
N ASP A 8 7.39 -11.91 -13.56
CA ASP A 8 8.05 -11.33 -12.38
C ASP A 8 8.92 -10.13 -12.67
N ASN A 9 9.10 -9.78 -13.94
CA ASN A 9 9.83 -8.59 -14.35
C ASN A 9 8.93 -7.68 -15.17
N LEU A 10 9.08 -6.37 -14.95
CA LEU A 10 8.39 -5.32 -15.70
C LEU A 10 9.42 -4.48 -16.43
N GLU A 11 9.25 -4.36 -17.74
CA GLU A 11 9.98 -3.39 -18.55
C GLU A 11 9.26 -2.04 -18.50
N ILE A 12 10.01 -0.97 -18.23
CA ILE A 12 9.51 0.39 -18.20
C ILE A 12 10.36 1.28 -19.12
N ALA A 13 9.70 2.23 -19.79
CA ALA A 13 10.36 3.28 -20.56
C ALA A 13 10.31 4.61 -19.79
N LEU A 14 11.48 5.21 -19.55
CA LEU A 14 11.64 6.49 -18.87
C LEU A 14 12.70 7.33 -19.59
N ASN A 15 12.31 8.48 -20.13
CA ASN A 15 13.19 9.44 -20.80
C ASN A 15 14.04 8.80 -21.91
N GLY A 16 13.39 8.06 -22.80
CA GLY A 16 14.00 7.34 -23.93
C GLY A 16 14.83 6.11 -23.54
N LYS A 17 14.97 5.80 -22.24
CA LYS A 17 15.70 4.63 -21.75
C LYS A 17 14.74 3.54 -21.28
N ARG A 18 15.13 2.28 -21.47
CA ARG A 18 14.41 1.12 -20.96
C ARG A 18 15.08 0.57 -19.71
N TYR A 19 14.27 0.23 -18.72
CA TYR A 19 14.69 -0.39 -17.48
C TYR A 19 13.88 -1.64 -17.25
N THR A 20 14.47 -2.63 -16.61
CA THR A 20 13.77 -3.83 -16.15
C THR A 20 13.79 -3.81 -14.63
N ILE A 21 12.61 -3.91 -14.03
CA ILE A 21 12.42 -3.95 -12.58
C ILE A 21 11.77 -5.26 -12.18
N SER A 22 12.25 -5.87 -11.09
CA SER A 22 11.60 -7.03 -10.50
C SER A 22 10.30 -6.60 -9.81
N LEU A 23 9.27 -7.41 -9.98
CA LEU A 23 7.96 -7.27 -9.35
C LEU A 23 7.79 -8.21 -8.15
N GLU A 24 8.81 -8.96 -7.74
CA GLU A 24 8.74 -9.76 -6.52
C GLU A 24 9.01 -8.90 -5.29
N PRO A 25 8.32 -9.11 -4.16
CA PRO A 25 7.33 -10.16 -3.89
C PRO A 25 5.86 -9.69 -4.07
N LEU A 26 5.56 -8.81 -5.02
CA LEU A 26 4.22 -8.19 -5.15
C LEU A 26 3.12 -9.21 -5.49
N HIS A 27 1.89 -8.95 -5.05
CA HIS A 27 0.72 -9.74 -5.43
C HIS A 27 0.35 -9.54 -6.91
N ALA A 28 -0.26 -10.56 -7.52
CA ALA A 28 -0.62 -10.58 -8.94
C ALA A 28 -1.48 -9.38 -9.37
N GLU A 29 -2.41 -8.93 -8.52
CA GLU A 29 -3.25 -7.75 -8.78
C GLU A 29 -2.39 -6.48 -8.93
N VAL A 30 -1.44 -6.28 -8.02
CA VAL A 30 -0.50 -5.15 -8.07
C VAL A 30 0.42 -5.27 -9.29
N LYS A 31 0.89 -6.47 -9.62
CA LYS A 31 1.68 -6.71 -10.84
C LYS A 31 0.91 -6.27 -12.09
N ASN A 32 -0.39 -6.57 -12.16
CA ASN A 32 -1.25 -6.20 -13.29
C ASN A 32 -1.49 -4.69 -13.35
N GLU A 33 -1.71 -4.03 -12.21
CA GLU A 33 -1.86 -2.58 -12.15
C GLU A 33 -0.60 -1.87 -12.63
N LEU A 34 0.58 -2.30 -12.14
CA LEU A 34 1.87 -1.74 -12.59
C LEU A 34 2.08 -1.93 -14.09
N ARG A 35 1.78 -3.12 -14.62
CA ARG A 35 1.84 -3.36 -16.08
C ARG A 35 0.94 -2.40 -16.86
N ALA A 36 -0.27 -2.13 -16.37
CA ALA A 36 -1.18 -1.17 -17.01
C ALA A 36 -0.61 0.26 -17.01
N VAL A 37 -0.04 0.69 -15.88
CA VAL A 37 0.56 2.04 -15.71
C VAL A 37 1.74 2.25 -16.66
N PHE A 38 2.61 1.25 -16.80
CA PHE A 38 3.85 1.35 -17.58
C PHE A 38 3.73 0.82 -19.02
N THR A 39 2.51 0.71 -19.56
CA THR A 39 2.29 0.35 -20.97
C THR A 39 2.87 1.36 -21.97
N LYS A 40 3.10 2.60 -21.53
CA LYS A 40 3.69 3.69 -22.32
C LYS A 40 4.86 4.30 -21.57
N GLU A 41 5.67 5.06 -22.29
CA GLU A 41 6.69 5.89 -21.67
C GLU A 41 6.07 6.85 -20.67
N VAL A 42 6.67 6.92 -19.48
CA VAL A 42 6.20 7.77 -18.39
C VAL A 42 7.18 8.91 -18.21
N GLU A 43 6.67 10.14 -18.21
CA GLU A 43 7.46 11.33 -17.89
C GLU A 43 7.99 11.26 -16.45
N PRO A 44 9.27 11.59 -16.18
CA PRO A 44 9.85 11.50 -14.84
C PRO A 44 9.05 12.24 -13.76
N ILE A 45 8.49 13.40 -14.10
CA ILE A 45 7.67 14.20 -13.18
C ILE A 45 6.34 13.51 -12.85
N THR A 46 5.75 12.79 -13.80
CA THR A 46 4.53 12.00 -13.61
C THR A 46 4.81 10.82 -12.71
N LEU A 47 5.93 10.14 -12.91
CA LEU A 47 6.36 9.03 -12.04
C LEU A 47 6.59 9.51 -10.60
N LEU A 48 7.25 10.66 -10.41
CA LEU A 48 7.48 11.22 -9.08
C LEU A 48 6.16 11.57 -8.38
N LYS A 49 5.21 12.18 -9.08
CA LYS A 49 3.87 12.47 -8.53
C LYS A 49 3.16 11.19 -8.11
N LEU A 50 3.17 10.17 -8.95
CA LEU A 50 2.56 8.87 -8.64
C LEU A 50 3.19 8.27 -7.37
N TYR A 51 4.51 8.30 -7.25
CA TYR A 51 5.21 7.81 -6.07
C TYR A 51 4.82 8.57 -4.80
N ILE A 52 4.77 9.91 -4.85
CA ILE A 52 4.34 10.74 -3.72
C ILE A 52 2.92 10.39 -3.29
N THR A 53 2.00 10.25 -4.24
CA THR A 53 0.62 9.87 -3.95
C THR A 53 0.56 8.49 -3.27
N LYS A 54 1.29 7.49 -3.77
CA LYS A 54 1.33 6.16 -3.16
C LYS A 54 1.95 6.16 -1.76
N ALA A 55 2.97 6.98 -1.52
CA ALA A 55 3.55 7.14 -0.18
C ALA A 55 2.55 7.78 0.80
N GLN A 56 1.77 8.77 0.35
CA GLN A 56 0.72 9.40 1.15
C GLN A 56 -0.43 8.43 1.46
N GLU A 57 -0.88 7.64 0.48
CA GLU A 57 -1.88 6.58 0.68
C GLU A 57 -1.39 5.56 1.72
N TYR A 58 -0.15 5.11 1.61
CA TYR A 58 0.46 4.18 2.56
C TYR A 58 0.51 4.75 3.98
N ALA A 59 0.91 6.02 4.14
CA ALA A 59 0.96 6.67 5.44
C ALA A 59 -0.43 6.71 6.12
N LEU A 60 -1.49 6.96 5.36
CA LEU A 60 -2.86 6.95 5.88
C LEU A 60 -3.30 5.54 6.31
N ILE A 61 -2.88 4.50 5.59
CA ILE A 61 -3.13 3.11 5.95
C ILE A 61 -2.44 2.78 7.28
N CYS A 62 -1.15 3.11 7.42
CA CYS A 62 -0.41 2.89 8.68
C CYS A 62 -1.10 3.57 9.87
N GLN A 63 -1.46 4.85 9.73
CA GLN A 63 -2.17 5.57 10.79
C GLN A 63 -3.52 4.94 11.16
N SER A 64 -4.21 4.36 10.18
CA SER A 64 -5.49 3.68 10.42
C SER A 64 -5.30 2.34 11.13
N LEU A 65 -4.24 1.60 10.79
CA LEU A 65 -3.85 0.36 11.46
C LEU A 65 -3.38 0.61 12.89
N GLU A 66 -2.59 1.65 13.14
CA GLU A 66 -2.17 2.06 14.49
C GLU A 66 -3.36 2.43 15.37
N ARG A 67 -4.34 3.17 14.81
CA ARG A 67 -5.59 3.50 15.51
C ARG A 67 -6.41 2.26 15.83
N LEU A 68 -6.49 1.31 14.91
CA LEU A 68 -7.18 0.04 15.14
C LEU A 68 -6.47 -0.77 16.23
N TYR A 69 -5.14 -0.87 16.17
CA TYR A 69 -4.32 -1.55 17.17
C TYR A 69 -4.54 -0.96 18.57
N ALA A 70 -4.42 0.36 18.72
CA ALA A 70 -4.68 1.05 19.98
C ALA A 70 -6.11 0.83 20.48
N SER A 71 -7.09 0.79 19.57
CA SER A 71 -8.48 0.51 19.94
C SER A 71 -8.64 -0.91 20.50
N LEU A 72 -8.00 -1.90 19.86
CA LEU A 72 -8.02 -3.29 20.31
C LEU A 72 -7.31 -3.50 21.66
N GLU A 73 -6.18 -2.85 21.90
CA GLU A 73 -5.49 -2.91 23.21
C GLU A 73 -6.36 -2.42 24.37
N ASN A 74 -7.27 -1.47 24.13
CA ASN A 74 -8.12 -0.89 25.16
C ASN A 74 -9.40 -1.71 25.43
N ILE A 75 -9.76 -2.68 24.58
CA ILE A 75 -11.00 -3.48 24.73
C ILE A 75 -10.96 -4.39 25.97
N ASP A 76 -9.77 -4.79 26.43
CA ASP A 76 -9.59 -5.63 27.63
C ASP A 76 -9.46 -4.84 28.94
N THR A 77 -9.64 -3.52 28.92
CA THR A 77 -9.71 -2.75 30.18
C THR A 77 -11.15 -2.72 30.70
N PRO A 78 -11.48 -3.46 31.79
CA PRO A 78 -12.81 -3.38 32.37
C PRO A 78 -13.02 -1.94 32.86
N THR A 79 -13.99 -1.26 32.26
CA THR A 79 -14.52 0.01 32.73
C THR A 79 -15.11 -0.20 34.13
N SER A 80 -14.25 -0.05 35.15
CA SER A 80 -14.69 0.10 36.51
C SER A 80 -15.45 1.42 36.65
N HIS A 81 -16.50 1.38 37.45
CA HIS A 81 -17.37 2.49 37.89
C HIS A 81 -18.62 2.77 37.08
N ILE A 82 -19.58 1.85 37.16
CA ILE A 82 -20.98 2.28 37.35
C ILE A 82 -21.14 2.62 38.84
N HIS A 83 -21.08 3.91 39.19
CA HIS A 83 -21.56 4.36 40.49
C HIS A 83 -23.06 4.65 40.38
N ILE A 84 -23.90 3.63 40.65
CA ILE A 84 -25.33 3.86 40.88
C ILE A 84 -25.45 4.45 42.27
N GLN A 85 -25.68 5.75 42.37
CA GLN A 85 -26.14 6.38 43.61
C GLN A 85 -27.67 6.33 43.61
N ALA A 86 -28.23 5.28 44.19
CA ALA A 86 -29.61 5.29 44.64
C ALA A 86 -29.63 6.00 46.00
N MET A 87 -30.24 7.18 46.07
CA MET A 87 -30.62 7.78 47.34
C MET A 87 -32.12 8.07 47.30
N SER A 88 -32.77 7.43 48.27
CA SER A 88 -34.13 7.51 48.80
C SER A 88 -34.60 8.93 49.13
#